data_AF-A0A9D9AEH0-F1
#
_entry.id   AF-A0A9D9AEH0-F1
#
_cell.length_a   1.000
_cell.length_b   1.000
_cell.length_c   1.000
_cell.angle_alpha   90.00
_cell.angle_beta   90.00
_cell.angle_gamma   90.00
#
_symmetry.space_group_name_H-M   'P 1'
#
loop_
_entity.id
_entity.type
_entity.pdbx_description
1 polymer ?
#
loop_
_entity_poly.entity_id
_entity_poly.type
_entity_poly.pdbx_seq_one_letter_code
_entity_poly.pdbx_strand_id
1 'polypeptide(L)'
;MRLLRWAGLTCAAGIILVLLVSTVGKTVLESYAKSEARAFAASAGDDTSLPVPERARRVAAAVYKFYSQRDLSSSSLLFRLQPYLTNQVLPGIFRVQSGAIETILIEGACDSASRASVFILRQLGIDATQVNLITPHNGHSIVGVNLDDGSQILLDPTYGLAPLRHGSLLTTAETLALQRMQVPASSIWVTIADGATYHPIYDDFASAALASQGEPLHWTVHLDLGQSDGLRLGEADGDPQDVSQDGAAAGLSPYLHYLGHRFDRGWIRGIRAAQDVTVTFHTVGEPVDGTLTADRAPVERTDRYVRYILKAGDELLLHDGRAERNWRTLRSYTNVDWVEFERR
;
A
#
# COMPACT_ATOMS: atom_id res chain seq x y z
N MET A 1 -46.61 13.19 24.03
CA MET A 1 -46.48 13.21 22.55
C MET A 1 -45.82 14.47 21.97
N ARG A 2 -46.06 15.70 22.45
CA ARG A 2 -45.42 16.91 21.88
C ARG A 2 -43.90 17.01 22.12
N LEU A 3 -43.40 16.65 23.32
CA LEU A 3 -41.97 16.70 23.64
C LEU A 3 -41.10 15.72 22.81
N LEU A 4 -41.63 14.52 22.50
CA LEU A 4 -40.97 13.53 21.63
C LEU A 4 -40.83 14.01 20.16
N ARG A 5 -41.76 14.85 19.68
CA ARG A 5 -41.67 15.42 18.32
C ARG A 5 -40.60 16.49 18.20
N TRP A 6 -40.39 17.29 19.26
CA TRP A 6 -39.38 18.35 19.26
C TRP A 6 -37.95 17.79 19.37
N ALA A 7 -37.73 16.76 20.19
CA ALA A 7 -36.44 16.07 20.25
C ALA A 7 -36.09 15.38 18.91
N GLY A 8 -37.07 14.80 18.21
CA GLY A 8 -36.86 14.22 16.88
C GLY A 8 -36.50 15.26 15.81
N LEU A 9 -37.11 16.45 15.85
CA LEU A 9 -36.85 17.55 14.90
C LEU A 9 -35.47 18.19 15.09
N THR A 10 -35.02 18.39 16.33
CA THR A 10 -33.68 18.93 16.61
C THR A 10 -32.57 17.93 16.27
N CYS A 11 -32.77 16.64 16.57
CA CYS A 11 -31.85 15.59 16.13
C CYS A 11 -31.78 15.48 14.60
N ALA A 12 -32.92 15.53 13.91
CA ALA A 12 -32.95 15.50 12.45
C ALA A 12 -32.25 16.71 11.81
N ALA A 13 -32.47 17.92 12.34
CA ALA A 13 -31.79 19.12 11.86
C ALA A 13 -30.27 19.07 12.09
N GLY A 14 -29.83 18.55 13.24
CA GLY A 14 -28.41 18.33 13.54
C GLY A 14 -27.75 17.34 12.58
N ILE A 15 -28.42 16.22 12.30
CA ILE A 15 -27.95 15.22 11.32
C ILE A 15 -27.85 15.86 9.92
N ILE A 16 -28.89 16.57 9.47
CA ILE A 16 -28.87 17.24 8.16
C ILE A 16 -27.71 18.23 8.05
N LEU A 17 -27.45 19.02 9.09
CA LEU A 17 -26.35 19.97 9.11
C LEU A 17 -24.99 19.27 9.00
N VAL A 18 -24.78 18.19 9.75
CA VAL A 18 -23.54 17.40 9.67
C VAL A 18 -23.36 16.82 8.26
N LEU A 19 -24.40 16.22 7.68
CA LEU A 19 -24.33 15.67 6.32
C LEU A 19 -24.01 16.76 5.29
N LEU A 20 -24.62 17.95 5.43
CA LEU A 20 -24.39 19.06 4.52
C LEU A 20 -22.95 19.60 4.65
N VAL A 21 -22.47 19.81 5.87
CA VAL A 21 -21.08 20.25 6.13
C VAL A 21 -20.07 19.22 5.61
N SER A 22 -20.29 17.93 5.85
CA SER A 22 -19.40 16.88 5.32
C SER A 22 -19.39 16.83 3.80
N THR A 23 -20.56 16.99 3.16
CA THR A 23 -20.66 16.98 1.70
C THR A 23 -19.99 18.20 1.08
N VAL A 24 -20.27 19.41 1.60
CA VAL A 24 -19.63 20.65 1.14
C VAL A 24 -18.11 20.59 1.38
N GLY A 25 -17.67 20.14 2.55
CA GLY A 25 -16.26 19.97 2.88
C GLY A 25 -15.54 19.04 1.90
N LYS A 26 -16.14 17.88 1.58
CA LYS A 26 -15.63 16.98 0.54
C LYS A 26 -15.53 17.68 -0.82
N THR A 27 -16.59 18.37 -1.26
CA THR A 27 -16.61 19.03 -2.56
C THR A 27 -15.54 20.11 -2.67
N VAL A 28 -15.35 20.91 -1.62
CA VAL A 28 -14.30 21.94 -1.58
C VAL A 28 -12.91 21.29 -1.65
N LEU A 29 -12.67 20.25 -0.84
CA LEU A 29 -11.39 19.53 -0.82
C LEU A 29 -11.07 18.92 -2.19
N GLU A 30 -12.02 18.21 -2.81
CA GLU A 30 -11.80 17.60 -4.13
C GLU A 30 -11.66 18.65 -5.23
N SER A 31 -12.36 19.78 -5.14
CA SER A 31 -12.19 20.88 -6.11
C SER A 31 -10.82 21.52 -6.00
N TYR A 32 -10.33 21.70 -4.77
CA TYR A 32 -8.97 22.19 -4.52
C TYR A 32 -7.93 21.18 -5.03
N ALA A 33 -8.07 19.89 -4.70
CA ALA A 33 -7.19 18.84 -5.20
C ALA A 33 -7.14 18.78 -6.73
N LYS A 34 -8.29 18.93 -7.41
CA LYS A 34 -8.35 18.98 -8.88
C LYS A 34 -7.65 20.20 -9.44
N SER A 35 -7.76 21.35 -8.78
CA SER A 35 -7.03 22.57 -9.15
C SER A 35 -5.53 22.34 -9.03
N GLU A 36 -5.07 21.79 -7.90
CA GLU A 36 -3.67 21.44 -7.67
C GLU A 36 -3.18 20.42 -8.70
N ALA A 37 -3.95 19.38 -9.00
CA ALA A 37 -3.59 18.40 -10.02
C ALA A 37 -3.39 19.02 -11.41
N ARG A 38 -4.21 20.00 -11.79
CA ARG A 38 -4.05 20.72 -13.06
C ARG A 38 -2.84 21.63 -13.06
N ALA A 39 -2.61 22.37 -11.97
CA ALA A 39 -1.43 23.19 -11.81
C ALA A 39 -0.14 22.35 -11.86
N PHE A 40 -0.20 21.16 -11.26
CA PHE A 40 0.85 20.16 -11.29
C PHE A 40 1.14 19.65 -12.70
N ALA A 41 0.10 19.22 -13.42
CA ALA A 41 0.26 18.77 -14.79
C ALA A 41 0.83 19.87 -15.70
N ALA A 42 0.37 21.11 -15.53
CA ALA A 42 0.90 22.26 -16.26
C ALA A 42 2.39 22.51 -15.94
N SER A 43 2.80 22.40 -14.67
CA SER A 43 4.20 22.57 -14.28
C SER A 43 5.10 21.41 -14.74
N ALA A 44 4.54 20.21 -14.90
CA ALA A 44 5.19 19.06 -15.52
C ALA A 44 5.35 19.22 -17.06
N GLY A 45 4.82 20.30 -17.64
CA GLY A 45 4.82 20.52 -19.08
C GLY A 45 3.92 19.53 -19.81
N ASP A 46 2.74 19.25 -19.25
CA ASP A 46 1.71 18.46 -19.94
C ASP A 46 1.33 19.14 -21.26
N ASP A 47 1.47 18.39 -22.33
CA ASP A 47 1.16 18.80 -23.68
C ASP A 47 0.30 17.70 -24.31
N THR A 48 -0.95 18.03 -24.61
CA THR A 48 -1.93 17.08 -25.16
C THR A 48 -1.56 16.58 -26.56
N SER A 49 -0.58 17.21 -27.23
CA SER A 49 -0.04 16.70 -28.49
C SER A 49 0.93 15.53 -28.31
N LEU A 50 1.45 15.32 -27.09
CA LEU A 50 2.33 14.21 -26.79
C LEU A 50 1.54 12.90 -26.58
N PRO A 51 2.13 11.75 -26.96
CA PRO A 51 1.55 10.44 -26.64
C PRO A 51 1.33 10.25 -25.13
N VAL A 52 0.28 9.51 -24.77
CA VAL A 52 -0.08 9.19 -23.37
C VAL A 52 1.11 8.68 -22.55
N PRO A 53 1.96 7.75 -23.03
CA PRO A 53 3.12 7.28 -22.27
C PRO A 53 4.08 8.41 -21.85
N GLU A 54 4.34 9.36 -22.76
CA GLU A 54 5.27 10.46 -22.51
C GLU A 54 4.67 11.49 -21.54
N ARG A 55 3.38 11.81 -21.69
CA ARG A 55 2.66 12.65 -20.73
C ARG A 55 2.68 12.03 -19.33
N ALA A 56 2.43 10.73 -19.24
CA ALA A 56 2.45 10.02 -17.96
C ALA A 56 3.85 10.01 -17.32
N ARG A 57 4.89 9.77 -18.12
CA ARG A 57 6.29 9.85 -17.67
C ARG A 57 6.63 11.21 -17.07
N ARG A 58 6.21 12.30 -17.70
CA ARG A 58 6.45 13.67 -17.21
C ARG A 58 5.76 13.92 -15.87
N VAL A 59 4.51 13.46 -15.73
CA VAL A 59 3.80 13.55 -14.45
C VAL A 59 4.53 12.79 -13.36
N ALA A 60 4.93 11.52 -13.60
CA ALA A 60 5.67 10.73 -12.62
C ALA A 60 7.01 11.39 -12.24
N ALA A 61 7.75 11.91 -13.22
CA ALA A 61 9.00 12.63 -12.99
C ALA A 61 8.81 13.91 -12.17
N ALA A 62 7.73 14.65 -12.42
CA ALA A 62 7.39 15.82 -11.63
C ALA A 62 7.02 15.40 -10.19
N VAL A 63 6.24 14.33 -9.98
CA VAL A 63 5.86 13.86 -8.64
C VAL A 63 7.08 13.49 -7.82
N TYR A 64 8.06 12.83 -8.43
CA TYR A 64 9.36 12.57 -7.80
C TYR A 64 10.01 13.85 -7.27
N LYS A 65 10.07 14.92 -8.07
CA LYS A 65 10.71 16.18 -7.67
C LYS A 65 10.05 16.79 -6.42
N PHE A 66 8.73 16.73 -6.32
CA PHE A 66 8.05 17.26 -5.14
C PHE A 66 8.20 16.35 -3.91
N TYR A 67 8.14 15.03 -4.07
CA TYR A 67 8.29 14.10 -2.96
C TYR A 67 9.73 14.00 -2.43
N SER A 68 10.74 14.21 -3.29
CA SER A 68 12.16 14.20 -2.91
C SER A 68 12.62 15.45 -2.15
N GLN A 69 11.90 16.57 -2.27
CA GLN A 69 12.23 17.84 -1.61
C GLN A 69 11.55 18.02 -0.26
N ARG A 70 10.87 17.00 0.24
CA ARG A 70 9.99 17.08 1.41
C ARG A 70 10.72 16.95 2.74
N ASP A 71 10.24 17.71 3.73
CA ASP A 71 10.47 17.46 5.15
C ASP A 71 9.42 16.48 5.73
N LEU A 72 9.90 15.41 6.38
CA LEU A 72 9.08 14.37 7.02
C LEU A 72 8.70 14.69 8.47
N SER A 73 9.16 15.82 9.02
CA SER A 73 9.16 16.10 10.46
C SER A 73 7.78 16.25 11.10
N SER A 74 6.71 16.52 10.35
CA SER A 74 5.36 16.54 10.89
C SER A 74 4.29 16.19 9.86
N SER A 75 3.32 15.37 10.27
CA SER A 75 2.17 15.03 9.44
C SER A 75 0.92 15.82 9.86
N SER A 76 0.28 16.44 8.88
CA SER A 76 -0.93 17.26 9.08
C SER A 76 -2.14 16.43 9.52
N LEU A 77 -3.09 17.07 10.20
CA LEU A 77 -4.33 16.38 10.63
C LEU A 77 -5.09 15.78 9.44
N LEU A 78 -5.13 16.50 8.31
CA LEU A 78 -5.82 16.03 7.11
C LEU A 78 -5.17 14.74 6.57
N PHE A 79 -3.84 14.66 6.56
CA PHE A 79 -3.14 13.42 6.17
C PHE A 79 -3.45 12.28 7.15
N ARG A 80 -3.47 12.54 8.46
CA ARG A 80 -3.87 11.52 9.47
C ARG A 80 -5.30 11.04 9.29
N LEU A 81 -6.19 11.89 8.75
CA LEU A 81 -7.58 11.55 8.45
C LEU A 81 -7.77 10.90 7.07
N GLN A 82 -6.78 10.99 6.17
CA GLN A 82 -6.82 10.40 4.82
C GLN A 82 -7.34 8.97 4.81
N PRO A 83 -6.91 8.08 5.73
CA PRO A 83 -7.33 6.69 5.69
C PRO A 83 -8.84 6.52 5.95
N TYR A 84 -9.48 7.47 6.65
CA TYR A 84 -10.92 7.49 6.94
C TYR A 84 -11.71 8.10 5.78
N LEU A 85 -11.22 9.23 5.28
CA LEU A 85 -11.89 10.01 4.24
C LEU A 85 -11.91 9.28 2.90
N THR A 86 -10.93 8.41 2.63
CA THR A 86 -10.83 7.63 1.38
C THR A 86 -11.37 6.19 1.51
N ASN A 87 -11.87 5.80 2.69
CA ASN A 87 -12.25 4.43 3.01
C ASN A 87 -13.47 3.97 2.17
N GLN A 88 -13.40 2.78 1.58
CA GLN A 88 -14.51 2.24 0.78
C GLN A 88 -15.81 1.99 1.56
N VAL A 89 -15.74 1.75 2.87
CA VAL A 89 -16.91 1.61 3.76
C VAL A 89 -17.69 2.92 3.88
N LEU A 90 -17.03 4.06 3.68
CA LEU A 90 -17.67 5.36 3.73
C LEU A 90 -18.54 5.54 2.46
N PRO A 91 -19.82 5.96 2.60
CA PRO A 91 -20.68 6.23 1.45
C PRO A 91 -20.01 7.21 0.48
N GLY A 92 -20.19 7.00 -0.82
CA GLY A 92 -19.52 7.78 -1.88
C GLY A 92 -19.73 9.30 -1.77
N ILE A 93 -20.84 9.74 -1.18
CA ILE A 93 -21.14 11.16 -0.93
C ILE A 93 -20.22 11.81 0.12
N PHE A 94 -19.58 11.03 0.99
CA PHE A 94 -18.62 11.50 2.00
C PHE A 94 -17.18 11.06 1.67
N ARG A 95 -17.03 10.03 0.84
CA ARG A 95 -15.73 9.45 0.49
C ARG A 95 -14.95 10.30 -0.49
N VAL A 96 -13.87 10.90 0.00
CA VAL A 96 -12.88 11.61 -0.80
C VAL A 96 -12.20 10.65 -1.78
N GLN A 97 -12.02 11.10 -3.02
CA GLN A 97 -11.28 10.34 -4.03
C GLN A 97 -9.84 10.03 -3.59
N SER A 98 -9.40 8.79 -3.81
CA SER A 98 -8.03 8.36 -3.52
C SER A 98 -7.03 9.23 -4.29
N GLY A 99 -5.96 9.67 -3.61
CA GLY A 99 -4.94 10.55 -4.16
C GLY A 99 -5.22 12.04 -4.04
N ALA A 100 -6.46 12.47 -3.78
CA ALA A 100 -6.79 13.89 -3.69
C ALA A 100 -6.07 14.59 -2.52
N ILE A 101 -5.99 13.93 -1.36
CA ILE A 101 -5.32 14.48 -0.17
C ILE A 101 -3.80 14.48 -0.38
N GLU A 102 -3.27 13.44 -1.00
CA GLU A 102 -1.86 13.29 -1.32
C GLU A 102 -1.37 14.33 -2.33
N THR A 103 -2.20 14.67 -3.33
CA THR A 103 -1.90 15.77 -4.27
C THR A 103 -1.83 17.13 -3.57
N ILE A 104 -2.62 17.36 -2.53
CA ILE A 104 -2.62 18.62 -1.78
C ILE A 104 -1.41 18.73 -0.84
N LEU A 105 -1.13 17.65 -0.10
CA LEU A 105 -0.20 17.70 1.02
C LEU A 105 1.21 17.23 0.65
N ILE A 106 1.34 16.40 -0.39
CA ILE A 106 2.60 15.79 -0.82
C ILE A 106 3.26 15.04 0.36
N GLU A 107 2.44 14.50 1.25
CA GLU A 107 2.81 13.73 2.45
C GLU A 107 2.73 12.21 2.20
N GLY A 108 3.33 11.38 3.08
CA GLY A 108 3.40 9.91 3.04
C GLY A 108 4.65 9.25 2.46
N ALA A 109 4.54 7.99 2.02
CA ALA A 109 5.63 7.20 1.45
C ALA A 109 5.34 6.88 -0.03
N CYS A 110 5.85 5.75 -0.54
CA CYS A 110 5.69 5.33 -1.93
C CYS A 110 4.22 5.18 -2.38
N ASP A 111 3.37 4.73 -1.45
CA ASP A 111 1.95 4.58 -1.65
C ASP A 111 1.26 5.94 -1.88
N SER A 112 1.65 6.98 -1.14
CA SER A 112 1.13 8.32 -1.33
C SER A 112 1.57 8.95 -2.65
N ALA A 113 2.85 8.83 -3.01
CA ALA A 113 3.35 9.33 -4.29
C ALA A 113 2.63 8.67 -5.48
N SER A 114 2.37 7.36 -5.37
CA SER A 114 1.60 6.61 -6.36
C SER A 114 0.15 7.07 -6.44
N ARG A 115 -0.54 7.22 -5.30
CA ARG A 115 -1.93 7.73 -5.28
C ARG A 115 -2.05 9.14 -5.83
N ALA A 116 -1.14 10.05 -5.47
CA ALA A 116 -1.10 11.41 -6.00
C ALA A 116 -0.93 11.39 -7.53
N SER A 117 0.03 10.60 -8.03
CA SER A 117 0.29 10.46 -9.47
C SER A 117 -0.93 9.93 -10.22
N VAL A 118 -1.57 8.88 -9.71
CA VAL A 118 -2.80 8.31 -10.28
C VAL A 118 -3.92 9.34 -10.32
N PHE A 119 -4.12 10.10 -9.25
CA PHE A 119 -5.14 11.14 -9.20
C PHE A 119 -4.89 12.22 -10.25
N ILE A 120 -3.65 12.68 -10.40
CA ILE A 120 -3.24 13.67 -11.40
C ILE A 120 -3.49 13.15 -12.82
N LEU A 121 -2.99 11.95 -13.13
CA LEU A 121 -3.15 11.32 -14.45
C LEU A 121 -4.63 11.18 -14.84
N ARG A 122 -5.49 10.79 -13.90
CA ARG A 122 -6.93 10.69 -14.14
C ARG A 122 -7.59 12.04 -14.40
N GLN A 123 -7.09 13.14 -13.81
CA GLN A 123 -7.58 14.49 -14.15
C GLN A 123 -7.22 14.90 -15.58
N LEU A 124 -6.21 14.25 -16.18
CA LEU A 124 -5.77 14.43 -17.56
C LEU A 124 -6.47 13.49 -18.54
N GLY A 125 -7.41 12.67 -18.06
CA GLY A 125 -8.09 11.65 -18.87
C GLY A 125 -7.23 10.42 -19.17
N ILE A 126 -6.12 10.22 -18.46
CA ILE A 126 -5.25 9.07 -18.61
C ILE A 126 -5.71 7.97 -17.65
N ASP A 127 -5.95 6.76 -18.16
CA ASP A 127 -6.31 5.62 -17.33
C ASP A 127 -5.08 5.11 -16.58
N ALA A 128 -5.13 5.26 -15.25
CA ALA A 128 -4.02 4.92 -14.37
C ALA A 128 -4.52 4.28 -13.08
N THR A 129 -3.70 3.42 -12.49
CA THR A 129 -3.95 2.76 -11.21
C THR A 129 -2.67 2.67 -10.39
N GLN A 130 -2.80 2.60 -9.07
CA GLN A 130 -1.66 2.25 -8.22
C GLN A 130 -1.43 0.74 -8.38
N VAL A 131 -0.18 0.34 -8.54
CA VAL A 131 0.24 -1.06 -8.60
C VAL A 131 1.16 -1.32 -7.42
N ASN A 132 0.82 -2.34 -6.62
CA ASN A 132 1.68 -2.82 -5.55
C ASN A 132 2.71 -3.78 -6.15
N LEU A 133 3.97 -3.52 -5.85
CA LEU A 133 5.13 -4.33 -6.21
C LEU A 133 5.62 -5.05 -4.95
N ILE A 134 5.48 -6.37 -4.92
CA ILE A 134 5.89 -7.19 -3.77
C ILE A 134 6.98 -8.15 -4.17
N THR A 135 8.15 -7.97 -3.56
CA THR A 135 9.29 -8.87 -3.72
C THR A 135 9.49 -9.68 -2.42
N PRO A 136 10.33 -10.73 -2.46
CA PRO A 136 10.71 -11.47 -1.25
C PRO A 136 11.36 -10.59 -0.17
N HIS A 137 11.92 -9.45 -0.55
CA HIS A 137 12.72 -8.60 0.35
C HIS A 137 12.10 -7.24 0.65
N ASN A 138 11.17 -6.76 -0.17
CA ASN A 138 10.62 -5.41 0.00
C ASN A 138 9.26 -5.22 -0.68
N GLY A 139 8.59 -4.13 -0.31
CA GLY A 139 7.27 -3.73 -0.80
C GLY A 139 7.26 -2.31 -1.24
N HIS A 140 6.60 -2.09 -2.36
CA HIS A 140 6.57 -0.78 -2.98
C HIS A 140 5.26 -0.54 -3.70
N SER A 141 4.98 0.73 -3.93
CA SER A 141 3.85 1.16 -4.74
C SER A 141 4.39 1.99 -5.89
N ILE A 142 3.92 1.65 -7.08
CA ILE A 142 4.20 2.33 -8.34
C ILE A 142 2.89 2.64 -9.05
N VAL A 143 2.98 3.22 -10.24
CA VAL A 143 1.84 3.59 -11.08
C VAL A 143 1.81 2.69 -12.31
N GLY A 144 0.67 2.06 -12.57
CA GLY A 144 0.35 1.43 -13.86
C GLY A 144 -0.50 2.37 -14.70
N VAL A 145 -0.13 2.56 -15.97
CA VAL A 145 -0.91 3.33 -16.95
C VAL A 145 -1.37 2.39 -18.05
N ASN A 146 -2.69 2.29 -18.22
CA ASN A 146 -3.28 1.45 -19.25
C ASN A 146 -3.30 2.23 -20.57
N LEU A 147 -2.81 1.60 -21.63
CA LEU A 147 -2.78 2.15 -22.98
C LEU A 147 -4.01 1.70 -23.77
N ASP A 148 -4.30 2.40 -24.87
CA ASP A 148 -5.47 2.13 -25.72
C ASP A 148 -5.45 0.73 -26.36
N ASP A 149 -4.27 0.13 -26.50
CA ASP A 149 -4.08 -1.23 -27.01
C ASP A 149 -4.27 -2.32 -25.94
N GLY A 150 -4.64 -1.92 -24.71
CA GLY A 150 -4.83 -2.81 -23.56
C GLY A 150 -3.54 -3.22 -22.86
N SER A 151 -2.37 -2.79 -23.35
CA SER A 151 -1.12 -2.96 -22.61
C SER A 151 -1.03 -1.98 -21.44
N GLN A 152 -0.11 -2.24 -20.52
CA GLN A 152 0.15 -1.38 -19.37
C GLN A 152 1.63 -1.02 -19.34
N ILE A 153 1.97 0.22 -18.99
CA ILE A 153 3.33 0.66 -18.67
C ILE A 153 3.43 0.94 -17.15
N LEU A 154 4.63 0.86 -16.60
CA LEU A 154 4.89 1.13 -15.19
C LEU A 154 5.73 2.39 -15.01
N LEU A 155 5.42 3.19 -14.01
CA LEU A 155 6.13 4.41 -13.65
C LEU A 155 6.30 4.47 -12.14
N ASP A 156 7.49 4.82 -11.66
CA ASP A 156 7.77 4.99 -10.24
C ASP A 156 7.95 6.47 -9.90
N PRO A 157 6.91 7.13 -9.36
CA PRO A 157 7.01 8.52 -8.93
C PRO A 157 7.78 8.70 -7.61
N THR A 158 8.08 7.63 -6.88
CA THR A 158 8.79 7.70 -5.60
C THR A 158 10.30 7.73 -5.81
N TYR A 159 10.82 6.89 -6.71
CA TYR A 159 12.24 6.86 -7.06
C TYR A 159 12.56 7.58 -8.37
N GLY A 160 11.56 8.07 -9.10
CA GLY A 160 11.76 8.76 -10.36
C GLY A 160 12.30 7.83 -11.44
N LEU A 161 11.78 6.60 -11.51
CA LEU A 161 12.23 5.54 -12.41
C LEU A 161 11.12 5.10 -13.35
N ALA A 162 11.49 4.59 -14.53
CA ALA A 162 10.59 3.88 -15.42
C ALA A 162 11.37 2.85 -16.26
N PRO A 163 10.72 1.77 -16.74
CA PRO A 163 11.35 0.81 -17.62
C PRO A 163 11.42 1.38 -19.04
N LEU A 164 12.62 1.63 -19.55
CA LEU A 164 12.87 2.15 -20.89
C LEU A 164 13.84 1.26 -21.66
N ARG A 165 13.68 1.25 -22.99
CA ARG A 165 14.68 0.71 -23.91
C ARG A 165 14.75 1.57 -25.16
N HIS A 166 15.96 1.96 -25.55
CA HIS A 166 16.21 2.81 -26.72
C HIS A 166 15.33 4.09 -26.74
N GLY A 167 15.14 4.71 -25.57
CA GLY A 167 14.36 5.94 -25.42
C GLY A 167 12.83 5.76 -25.40
N SER A 168 12.32 4.53 -25.54
CA SER A 168 10.89 4.24 -25.46
C SER A 168 10.55 3.54 -24.15
N LEU A 169 9.38 3.87 -23.58
CA LEU A 169 8.84 3.16 -22.42
C LEU A 169 8.48 1.73 -22.81
N LEU A 170 8.81 0.78 -21.93
CA LEU A 170 8.43 -0.61 -22.05
C LEU A 170 7.09 -0.87 -21.37
N THR A 171 6.32 -1.79 -21.94
CA THR A 171 5.16 -2.36 -21.25
C THR A 171 5.60 -3.19 -20.05
N THR A 172 4.68 -3.44 -19.12
CA THR A 172 4.86 -4.34 -17.97
C THR A 172 5.30 -5.73 -18.44
N ALA A 173 4.69 -6.25 -19.50
CA ALA A 173 4.99 -7.56 -20.05
C ALA A 173 6.41 -7.63 -20.63
N GLU A 174 6.84 -6.62 -21.39
CA GLU A 174 8.20 -6.53 -21.92
C GLU A 174 9.24 -6.38 -20.82
N THR A 175 8.95 -5.55 -19.81
CA THR A 175 9.81 -5.35 -18.64
C THR A 175 10.06 -6.68 -17.92
N LEU A 176 8.99 -7.43 -17.63
CA LEU A 176 9.09 -8.77 -17.03
C LEU A 176 9.84 -9.75 -17.91
N ALA A 177 9.59 -9.75 -19.23
CA ALA A 177 10.26 -10.64 -20.17
C ALA A 177 11.78 -10.41 -20.18
N LEU A 178 12.22 -9.14 -20.23
CA LEU A 178 13.64 -8.80 -20.26
C LEU A 178 14.35 -9.17 -18.95
N GLN A 179 13.73 -8.92 -17.81
CA GLN A 179 14.33 -9.30 -16.54
C GLN A 179 14.38 -10.82 -16.34
N ARG A 180 13.38 -11.57 -16.83
CA ARG A 180 13.45 -13.05 -16.86
C ARG A 180 14.55 -13.57 -17.77
N MET A 181 14.92 -12.80 -18.80
CA MET A 181 16.12 -13.04 -19.62
C MET A 181 17.42 -12.56 -18.96
N GLN A 182 17.38 -12.20 -17.67
CA GLN A 182 18.53 -11.73 -16.89
C GLN A 182 19.20 -10.48 -17.44
N VAL A 183 18.45 -9.66 -18.21
CA VAL A 183 18.93 -8.32 -18.55
C VAL A 183 19.01 -7.50 -17.25
N PRO A 184 20.14 -6.84 -16.95
CA PRO A 184 20.31 -6.11 -15.69
C PRO A 184 19.20 -5.09 -15.46
N ALA A 185 18.58 -5.11 -14.29
CA ALA A 185 17.47 -4.24 -13.96
C ALA A 185 17.84 -2.75 -14.08
N SER A 186 19.06 -2.37 -13.71
CA SER A 186 19.60 -1.01 -13.87
C SER A 186 19.75 -0.54 -15.32
N SER A 187 19.71 -1.44 -16.30
CA SER A 187 19.67 -1.10 -17.73
C SER A 187 18.26 -0.95 -18.30
N ILE A 188 17.25 -1.40 -17.53
CA ILE A 188 15.83 -1.34 -17.89
C ILE A 188 15.17 -0.18 -17.15
N TRP A 189 15.27 -0.18 -15.82
CA TRP A 189 14.72 0.83 -14.93
C TRP A 189 15.67 2.03 -14.85
N VAL A 190 15.41 3.01 -15.70
CA VAL A 190 16.24 4.20 -15.81
C VAL A 190 15.58 5.42 -15.17
N THR A 191 16.39 6.40 -14.82
CA THR A 191 15.93 7.65 -14.21
C THR A 191 15.16 8.49 -15.22
N ILE A 192 13.99 8.96 -14.80
CA ILE A 192 13.12 9.85 -15.60
C ILE A 192 13.05 11.27 -15.03
N ALA A 193 13.72 11.51 -13.89
CA ALA A 193 13.76 12.81 -13.22
C ALA A 193 15.19 13.17 -12.79
N ASP A 194 15.51 14.46 -12.80
CA ASP A 194 16.79 14.96 -12.32
C ASP A 194 16.98 14.66 -10.83
N GLY A 195 18.16 14.19 -10.46
CA GLY A 195 18.50 13.82 -9.08
C GLY A 195 17.93 12.47 -8.62
N ALA A 196 17.19 11.75 -9.47
CA ALA A 196 16.84 10.36 -9.22
C ALA A 196 18.07 9.45 -9.33
N THR A 197 18.07 8.38 -8.54
CA THR A 197 19.07 7.30 -8.61
C THR A 197 18.36 5.97 -8.75
N TYR A 198 19.05 4.99 -9.31
CA TYR A 198 18.56 3.62 -9.38
C TYR A 198 18.29 3.07 -7.97
N HIS A 199 17.16 2.36 -7.81
CA HIS A 199 16.79 1.73 -6.56
C HIS A 199 16.88 0.19 -6.68
N PRO A 200 17.62 -0.52 -5.81
CA PRO A 200 17.83 -1.97 -5.89
C PRO A 200 16.58 -2.84 -5.80
N ILE A 201 15.43 -2.30 -5.37
CA ILE A 201 14.16 -3.06 -5.35
C ILE A 201 13.80 -3.67 -6.72
N TYR A 202 14.27 -3.06 -7.80
CA TYR A 202 14.00 -3.52 -9.15
C TYR A 202 14.89 -4.68 -9.59
N ASP A 203 15.92 -5.04 -8.83
CA ASP A 203 16.75 -6.22 -9.09
C ASP A 203 15.90 -7.51 -9.00
N ASP A 204 14.92 -7.53 -8.10
CA ASP A 204 14.01 -8.66 -7.87
C ASP A 204 12.71 -8.61 -8.68
N PHE A 205 12.52 -7.61 -9.55
CA PHE A 205 11.24 -7.35 -10.20
C PHE A 205 10.74 -8.53 -11.05
N ALA A 206 11.63 -9.40 -11.55
CA ALA A 206 11.27 -10.63 -12.26
C ALA A 206 10.47 -11.63 -11.40
N SER A 207 10.68 -11.61 -10.09
CA SER A 207 10.01 -12.46 -9.10
C SER A 207 8.87 -11.75 -8.38
N ALA A 208 8.63 -10.47 -8.69
CA ALA A 208 7.67 -9.69 -7.97
C ALA A 208 6.23 -10.09 -8.31
N ALA A 209 5.38 -10.14 -7.29
CA ALA A 209 3.95 -10.10 -7.52
C ALA A 209 3.49 -8.66 -7.72
N LEU A 210 2.67 -8.48 -8.75
CA LEU A 210 2.03 -7.22 -9.09
C LEU A 210 0.53 -7.34 -8.84
N ALA A 211 -0.05 -6.36 -8.15
CA ALA A 211 -1.49 -6.26 -7.98
C ALA A 211 -1.94 -4.81 -8.03
N SER A 212 -2.97 -4.50 -8.80
CA SER A 212 -3.54 -3.16 -8.81
C SER A 212 -4.23 -2.87 -7.48
N GLN A 213 -4.37 -1.59 -7.13
CA GLN A 213 -5.03 -1.18 -5.90
C GLN A 213 -6.45 -1.78 -5.80
N GLY A 214 -6.71 -2.46 -4.69
CA GLY A 214 -7.98 -3.13 -4.44
C GLY A 214 -8.15 -4.50 -5.11
N GLU A 215 -7.22 -4.93 -5.96
CA GLU A 215 -7.18 -6.32 -6.41
C GLU A 215 -6.62 -7.20 -5.29
N PRO A 216 -7.18 -8.41 -5.11
CA PRO A 216 -6.65 -9.33 -4.13
C PRO A 216 -5.24 -9.76 -4.54
N LEU A 217 -4.30 -9.64 -3.61
CA LEU A 217 -2.95 -10.18 -3.78
C LEU A 217 -2.77 -11.32 -2.78
N HIS A 218 -2.70 -12.55 -3.28
CA HIS A 218 -2.38 -13.71 -2.45
C HIS A 218 -0.89 -14.01 -2.59
N TRP A 219 -0.16 -13.87 -1.49
CA TRP A 219 1.25 -14.23 -1.42
C TRP A 219 1.46 -15.26 -0.32
N THR A 220 1.96 -16.43 -0.68
CA THR A 220 2.15 -17.54 0.26
C THR A 220 3.63 -17.84 0.40
N VAL A 221 4.11 -17.87 1.65
CA VAL A 221 5.44 -18.38 1.97
C VAL A 221 5.34 -19.84 2.40
N HIS A 222 6.30 -20.64 1.97
CA HIS A 222 6.43 -22.04 2.36
C HIS A 222 7.40 -22.13 3.55
N LEU A 223 6.88 -22.52 4.70
CA LEU A 223 7.66 -22.69 5.92
C LEU A 223 8.12 -24.15 6.04
N ASP A 224 9.43 -24.35 5.98
CA ASP A 224 10.10 -25.63 6.21
C ASP A 224 11.23 -25.41 7.22
N LEU A 225 11.14 -26.05 8.40
CA LEU A 225 12.18 -25.94 9.43
C LEU A 225 13.28 -26.99 9.23
N GLY A 226 13.19 -27.86 8.22
CA GLY A 226 14.20 -28.87 7.89
C GLY A 226 14.40 -29.89 9.01
N GLN A 227 15.53 -29.83 9.72
CA GLN A 227 15.80 -30.62 10.95
C GLN A 227 15.81 -29.76 12.22
N SER A 228 15.57 -28.45 12.11
CA SER A 228 15.52 -27.53 13.25
C SER A 228 14.24 -27.74 14.08
N ASP A 229 14.39 -27.65 15.40
CA ASP A 229 13.27 -27.64 16.34
C ASP A 229 12.45 -26.35 16.25
N GLY A 230 13.03 -25.27 15.71
CA GLY A 230 12.32 -24.01 15.50
C GLY A 230 13.06 -22.98 14.64
N LEU A 231 12.39 -21.87 14.37
CA LEU A 231 12.91 -20.67 13.72
C LEU A 231 12.34 -19.45 14.44
N ARG A 232 13.20 -18.51 14.78
CA ARG A 232 12.80 -17.21 15.31
C ARG A 232 13.20 -16.13 14.30
N LEU A 233 12.30 -15.17 14.08
CA LEU A 233 12.56 -13.95 13.31
C LEU A 233 12.40 -12.74 14.23
N GLY A 234 13.42 -11.90 14.35
CA GLY A 234 13.44 -10.71 15.18
C GLY A 234 13.85 -10.95 16.64
N GLU A 235 14.20 -9.87 17.33
CA GLU A 235 14.59 -9.86 18.74
C GLU A 235 13.42 -9.46 19.66
N ALA A 236 13.63 -9.47 20.98
CA ALA A 236 12.58 -9.10 21.96
C ALA A 236 12.86 -7.70 22.50
N ASP A 237 12.83 -6.72 21.60
CA ASP A 237 13.27 -5.35 21.86
C ASP A 237 12.24 -4.28 21.42
N GLY A 238 11.17 -4.71 20.75
CA GLY A 238 10.11 -3.87 20.22
C GLY A 238 10.33 -3.40 18.79
N ASP A 239 11.39 -3.84 18.09
CA ASP A 239 11.71 -3.40 16.74
C ASP A 239 11.17 -4.35 15.64
N PRO A 240 10.07 -3.98 14.95
CA PRO A 240 9.55 -4.78 13.83
C PRO A 240 10.53 -4.88 12.65
N GLN A 241 11.55 -4.02 12.58
CA GLN A 241 12.51 -4.04 11.49
C GLN A 241 13.40 -5.29 11.51
N ASP A 242 13.63 -5.89 12.67
CA ASP A 242 14.42 -7.12 12.79
C ASP A 242 13.67 -8.32 12.22
N VAL A 243 12.35 -8.43 12.48
CA VAL A 243 11.48 -9.43 11.85
C VAL A 243 11.51 -9.32 10.33
N SER A 244 11.54 -8.09 9.82
CA SER A 244 11.61 -7.83 8.39
C SER A 244 12.93 -8.34 7.79
N GLN A 245 14.06 -8.06 8.45
CA GLN A 245 15.39 -8.47 7.99
C GLN A 245 15.58 -9.99 8.07
N ASP A 246 15.24 -10.58 9.21
CA ASP A 246 15.37 -12.03 9.44
C ASP A 246 14.43 -12.83 8.54
N GLY A 247 13.19 -12.33 8.35
CA GLY A 247 12.25 -12.92 7.41
C GLY A 247 12.88 -13.01 6.02
N ALA A 248 13.34 -11.87 5.50
CA ALA A 248 13.99 -11.80 4.19
C ALA A 248 15.20 -12.75 4.07
N ALA A 249 16.04 -12.85 5.11
CA ALA A 249 17.19 -13.76 5.15
C ALA A 249 16.78 -15.25 5.18
N ALA A 250 15.65 -15.56 5.83
CA ALA A 250 15.08 -16.91 5.89
C ALA A 250 14.28 -17.30 4.63
N GLY A 251 14.20 -16.44 3.61
CA GLY A 251 13.33 -16.66 2.44
C GLY A 251 11.84 -16.58 2.79
N LEU A 252 11.51 -16.05 3.97
CA LEU A 252 10.18 -15.67 4.37
C LEU A 252 9.99 -14.18 4.01
N SER A 253 8.77 -13.77 3.72
CA SER A 253 8.56 -12.39 3.30
C SER A 253 8.69 -11.45 4.51
N PRO A 254 9.32 -10.27 4.39
CA PRO A 254 9.57 -9.36 5.52
C PRO A 254 8.28 -8.95 6.23
N TYR A 255 7.13 -8.98 5.56
CA TYR A 255 5.85 -8.48 6.08
C TYR A 255 5.26 -9.26 7.24
N LEU A 256 5.94 -10.27 7.78
CA LEU A 256 5.57 -10.87 9.05
C LEU A 256 5.73 -9.91 10.24
N HIS A 257 6.42 -8.78 10.06
CA HIS A 257 6.62 -7.72 11.04
C HIS A 257 5.34 -6.91 11.41
N TYR A 258 4.18 -7.25 10.85
CA TYR A 258 2.89 -6.69 11.28
C TYR A 258 1.72 -7.66 11.05
N LEU A 259 0.64 -7.41 11.78
CA LEU A 259 -0.67 -8.02 11.61
C LEU A 259 -1.71 -6.93 11.31
N GLY A 260 -2.51 -7.09 10.25
CA GLY A 260 -3.56 -6.15 9.86
C GLY A 260 -3.21 -5.27 8.67
N HIS A 261 -3.94 -4.18 8.46
CA HIS A 261 -3.82 -3.35 7.28
C HIS A 261 -2.73 -2.27 7.44
N ARG A 262 -1.57 -2.46 6.79
CA ARG A 262 -0.48 -1.47 6.70
C ARG A 262 -0.33 -0.82 5.31
N PHE A 263 -0.43 -1.60 4.24
CA PHE A 263 -0.16 -1.14 2.87
C PHE A 263 -1.43 -1.07 2.00
N ASP A 264 -1.97 -2.21 1.53
CA ASP A 264 -3.18 -2.29 0.71
C ASP A 264 -4.23 -3.21 1.35
N ARG A 265 -5.51 -2.95 1.06
CA ARG A 265 -6.67 -3.72 1.50
C ARG A 265 -6.94 -4.97 0.67
N GLY A 266 -6.22 -5.18 -0.43
CA GLY A 266 -6.33 -6.41 -1.21
C GLY A 266 -5.54 -7.59 -0.66
N TRP A 267 -4.60 -7.37 0.26
CA TRP A 267 -3.58 -8.39 0.52
C TRP A 267 -4.08 -9.55 1.40
N ILE A 268 -3.69 -10.75 0.98
CA ILE A 268 -3.84 -12.01 1.70
C ILE A 268 -2.44 -12.63 1.80
N ARG A 269 -1.90 -12.69 3.02
CA ARG A 269 -0.60 -13.33 3.29
C ARG A 269 -0.82 -14.75 3.77
N GLY A 270 -0.25 -15.73 3.08
CA GLY A 270 -0.31 -17.14 3.41
C GLY A 270 0.98 -17.62 4.07
N ILE A 271 0.87 -18.44 5.12
CA ILE A 271 1.99 -19.25 5.65
C ILE A 271 1.60 -20.70 5.50
N ARG A 272 2.22 -21.40 4.55
CA ARG A 272 1.99 -22.82 4.32
C ARG A 272 3.05 -23.66 5.02
N ALA A 273 2.62 -24.53 5.93
CA ALA A 273 3.52 -25.35 6.72
C ALA A 273 3.88 -26.65 5.98
N ALA A 274 5.17 -26.96 5.86
CA ALA A 274 5.64 -28.25 5.32
C ALA A 274 5.52 -29.39 6.34
N GLN A 275 5.40 -29.05 7.63
CA GLN A 275 5.34 -29.96 8.78
C GLN A 275 4.47 -29.37 9.87
N ASP A 276 4.14 -30.17 10.88
CA ASP A 276 3.38 -29.68 12.04
C ASP A 276 4.19 -28.61 12.79
N VAL A 277 3.59 -27.43 12.96
CA VAL A 277 4.26 -26.25 13.50
C VAL A 277 3.32 -25.39 14.35
N THR A 278 3.86 -24.81 15.41
CA THR A 278 3.24 -23.71 16.15
C THR A 278 3.80 -22.40 15.61
N VAL A 279 2.91 -21.47 15.24
CA VAL A 279 3.29 -20.12 14.80
C VAL A 279 2.85 -19.12 15.86
N THR A 280 3.78 -18.40 16.48
CA THR A 280 3.51 -17.37 17.48
C THR A 280 4.00 -16.01 16.99
N PHE A 281 3.09 -15.06 16.85
CA PHE A 281 3.41 -13.65 16.58
C PHE A 281 3.43 -12.90 17.90
N HIS A 282 4.57 -12.37 18.31
CA HIS A 282 4.70 -11.51 19.48
C HIS A 282 4.52 -10.07 19.05
N THR A 283 3.64 -9.32 19.71
CA THR A 283 3.19 -8.02 19.25
C THR A 283 3.78 -6.87 20.06
N VAL A 284 4.06 -5.76 19.38
CA VAL A 284 4.40 -4.49 20.05
C VAL A 284 3.11 -3.86 20.56
N GLY A 285 2.78 -4.19 21.81
CA GLY A 285 1.54 -3.76 22.48
C GLY A 285 0.36 -4.68 22.19
N GLU A 286 -0.80 -4.31 22.77
CA GLU A 286 -2.01 -5.13 22.73
C GLU A 286 -2.56 -5.25 21.29
N PRO A 287 -2.69 -6.48 20.74
CA PRO A 287 -3.38 -6.69 19.48
C PRO A 287 -4.86 -6.36 19.70
N VAL A 288 -5.38 -5.37 18.97
CA VAL A 288 -6.74 -4.86 19.15
C VAL A 288 -7.73 -5.76 18.43
N ASP A 289 -8.91 -6.01 18.99
CA ASP A 289 -9.94 -6.77 18.30
C ASP A 289 -10.27 -6.17 16.93
N GLY A 290 -10.37 -7.05 15.94
CA GLY A 290 -10.56 -6.69 14.53
C GLY A 290 -9.29 -6.31 13.77
N THR A 291 -8.15 -5.95 14.40
CA THR A 291 -6.91 -5.64 13.63
C THR A 291 -6.22 -6.88 13.05
N LEU A 292 -6.62 -8.08 13.49
CA LEU A 292 -6.18 -9.35 12.96
C LEU A 292 -7.38 -10.08 12.35
N THR A 293 -7.36 -10.29 11.04
CA THR A 293 -8.31 -11.16 10.37
C THR A 293 -7.55 -12.32 9.75
N ALA A 294 -7.87 -13.55 10.16
CA ALA A 294 -7.32 -14.77 9.57
C ALA A 294 -8.45 -15.71 9.13
N ASP A 295 -8.14 -16.69 8.27
CA ASP A 295 -9.08 -17.74 7.85
C ASP A 295 -9.52 -18.65 9.00
N ARG A 296 -8.76 -18.65 10.10
CA ARG A 296 -9.01 -19.44 11.30
C ARG A 296 -8.77 -18.62 12.57
N ALA A 297 -9.48 -18.95 13.64
CA ALA A 297 -9.25 -18.36 14.95
C ALA A 297 -7.89 -18.81 15.52
N PRO A 298 -7.17 -17.95 16.23
CA PRO A 298 -5.96 -18.36 16.94
C PRO A 298 -6.30 -19.34 18.06
N VAL A 299 -5.37 -20.25 18.36
CA VAL A 299 -5.51 -21.19 19.49
C VAL A 299 -5.31 -20.49 20.83
N GLU A 300 -4.55 -19.39 20.82
CA GLU A 300 -4.35 -18.52 21.97
C GLU A 300 -4.09 -17.09 21.52
N ARG A 301 -4.67 -16.14 22.25
CA ARG A 301 -4.46 -14.70 22.04
C ARG A 301 -4.37 -14.00 23.40
N THR A 302 -3.30 -13.25 23.57
CA THR A 302 -3.04 -12.43 24.76
C THR A 302 -2.80 -10.97 24.36
N ASP A 303 -2.47 -10.13 25.33
CA ASP A 303 -2.02 -8.76 25.13
C ASP A 303 -0.62 -8.67 24.48
N ARG A 304 0.11 -9.79 24.39
CA ARG A 304 1.51 -9.81 23.92
C ARG A 304 1.75 -10.71 22.73
N TYR A 305 0.85 -11.64 22.44
CA TYR A 305 1.04 -12.54 21.32
C TYR A 305 -0.26 -13.14 20.78
N VAL A 306 -0.16 -13.64 19.56
CA VAL A 306 -1.19 -14.45 18.91
C VAL A 306 -0.56 -15.75 18.41
N ARG A 307 -1.16 -16.88 18.77
CA ARG A 307 -0.64 -18.21 18.43
C ARG A 307 -1.60 -19.00 17.54
N TYR A 308 -1.03 -19.71 16.58
CA TYR A 308 -1.69 -20.65 15.69
C TYR A 308 -0.98 -22.00 15.72
N ILE A 309 -1.73 -23.06 15.43
CA ILE A 309 -1.19 -24.41 15.19
C ILE A 309 -1.54 -24.76 13.75
N LEU A 310 -0.54 -25.16 12.97
CA LEU A 310 -0.68 -25.60 11.59
C LEU A 310 -0.17 -27.03 11.48
N LYS A 311 -0.95 -27.90 10.84
CA LYS A 311 -0.46 -29.24 10.45
C LYS A 311 0.33 -29.17 9.15
N ALA A 312 1.09 -30.22 8.86
CA ALA A 312 1.72 -30.39 7.56
C ALA A 312 0.69 -30.23 6.42
N GLY A 313 0.95 -29.32 5.50
CA GLY A 313 0.07 -28.97 4.38
C GLY A 313 -0.98 -27.89 4.69
N ASP A 314 -1.17 -27.51 5.95
CA ASP A 314 -2.05 -26.40 6.30
C ASP A 314 -1.47 -25.06 5.83
N GLU A 315 -2.36 -24.13 5.53
CA GLU A 315 -2.02 -22.75 5.22
C GLU A 315 -2.80 -21.80 6.13
N LEU A 316 -2.08 -20.93 6.85
CA LEU A 316 -2.67 -19.81 7.58
C LEU A 316 -2.80 -18.61 6.64
N LEU A 317 -4.01 -18.11 6.43
CA LEU A 317 -4.25 -16.92 5.62
C LEU A 317 -4.53 -15.72 6.52
N LEU A 318 -3.72 -14.68 6.40
CA LEU A 318 -3.88 -13.38 7.05
C LEU A 318 -4.50 -12.40 6.05
N HIS A 319 -5.72 -11.95 6.30
CA HIS A 319 -6.47 -11.04 5.45
C HIS A 319 -6.28 -9.59 5.90
N ASP A 320 -5.18 -8.97 5.50
CA ASP A 320 -4.80 -7.64 5.98
C ASP A 320 -5.88 -6.59 5.73
N GLY A 321 -6.51 -6.59 4.56
CA GLY A 321 -7.53 -5.60 4.22
C GLY A 321 -8.90 -5.74 4.86
N ARG A 322 -9.13 -6.82 5.61
CA ARG A 322 -10.35 -6.99 6.41
C ARG A 322 -10.17 -6.50 7.85
N ALA A 323 -8.95 -6.10 8.21
CA ALA A 323 -8.66 -5.60 9.55
C ALA A 323 -9.48 -4.33 9.88
N GLU A 324 -10.22 -4.38 10.99
CA GLU A 324 -10.87 -3.24 11.59
C GLU A 324 -9.83 -2.22 12.09
N ARG A 325 -10.25 -0.97 12.24
CA ARG A 325 -9.39 0.13 12.70
C ARG A 325 -9.63 0.45 14.16
N ASN A 326 -8.53 0.56 14.90
CA ASN A 326 -8.57 1.13 16.23
C ASN A 326 -8.82 2.64 16.12
N TRP A 327 -10.00 3.09 16.55
CA TRP A 327 -10.43 4.49 16.49
C TRP A 327 -9.66 5.42 17.45
N ARG A 328 -8.96 4.87 18.45
CA ARG A 328 -8.12 5.65 19.39
C ARG A 328 -6.74 5.93 18.82
N THR A 329 -6.08 4.90 18.27
CA THR A 329 -4.72 5.02 17.71
C THR A 329 -4.75 5.44 16.24
N LEU A 330 -5.92 5.35 15.62
CA LEU A 330 -6.17 5.51 14.20
C LEU A 330 -5.40 4.51 13.30
N ARG A 331 -4.83 3.45 13.89
CA ARG A 331 -4.10 2.40 13.19
C ARG A 331 -5.02 1.23 12.83
N SER A 332 -4.72 0.56 11.73
CA SER A 332 -5.37 -0.69 11.30
C SER A 332 -4.46 -1.91 11.38
N TYR A 333 -3.28 -1.76 11.98
CA TYR A 333 -2.32 -2.84 12.11
C TYR A 333 -1.62 -2.78 13.47
N THR A 334 -1.08 -3.91 13.88
CA THR A 334 -0.25 -4.10 15.05
C THR A 334 1.15 -4.52 14.57
N ASN A 335 2.20 -3.86 15.08
CA ASN A 335 3.56 -4.30 14.81
C ASN A 335 3.84 -5.63 15.51
N VAL A 336 4.65 -6.46 14.87
CA VAL A 336 5.15 -7.70 15.43
C VAL A 336 6.60 -7.45 15.82
N ASP A 337 6.91 -7.81 17.07
CA ASP A 337 8.21 -7.66 17.72
C ASP A 337 9.14 -8.82 17.31
N TRP A 338 8.66 -10.06 17.47
CA TRP A 338 9.28 -11.25 16.89
C TRP A 338 8.25 -12.30 16.51
N VAL A 339 8.65 -13.22 15.64
CA VAL A 339 7.87 -14.39 15.24
C VAL A 339 8.62 -15.64 15.63
N GLU A 340 7.92 -16.60 16.21
CA GLU A 340 8.45 -17.91 16.58
C GLU A 340 7.70 -19.01 15.86
N PHE A 341 8.45 -19.90 15.23
CA PHE A 341 7.98 -21.13 14.59
C PHE A 341 8.57 -22.31 15.35
N GLU A 342 7.75 -23.15 15.95
CA GLU A 342 8.20 -24.32 16.72
C GLU A 342 7.67 -25.60 16.09
N ARG A 343 8.54 -26.58 15.83
CA ARG A 343 8.14 -27.90 15.36
C ARG A 343 7.30 -28.60 16.41
N ARG A 344 6.27 -29.33 15.96
CA ARG A 344 5.40 -30.14 16.82
C ARG A 344 5.61 -31.64 16.68
#